data_AF-A0A174NCC2-F1
#
_entry.id   AF-A0A174NCC2-F1
#
_cell.length_a   1.000
_cell.length_b   1.000
_cell.length_c   1.000
_cell.angle_alpha   90.00
_cell.angle_beta   90.00
_cell.angle_gamma   90.00
#
_symmetry.space_group_name_H-M   'P 1'
#
loop_
_entity.id
_entity.type
_entity.pdbx_description
1 polymer ?
#
loop_
_entity_poly.entity_id
_entity_poly.type
_entity_poly.pdbx_seq_one_letter_code
_entity_poly.pdbx_strand_id
1 'polypeptide(L)'
;MAQTKVDLMAYGIDSVSAEKILKKYTIQQLKKQTMETLLSLGLSKEVAERLLHSTRPPIPQKIAEEVLLKSAFTCCICRQSDLPVVIHHLERWEQSHSHAPDNLAVLCLNHHGEAHSYHENSRNLTAQIIRKARDQWYACIENQNIEAELALDTVRRYCGRWDYFNLSYIFGFINDRKISFNSRFKSDLIAKGLITENGTICSDKLTKNDAYWLNFFDGLYLKGYIEELLNIIIGHMPVRYIRDSLYMRDRVMPGELLLVDGRFYFKRLNKCTKGIGQTRSVRGTVNRIRFTGEFDAWYCNSSSSHHSHLTGNKHATLLCLVRNVERADASDLVDCTVIGLGLNLTQPDLMAQLMGNERGFSVSDFKSQAVCERELDSIADIQRGQREKKYYISAPDVCDICKITFQNQKYMIDGAMKHNGTGACMCPKCFRLHGTGIGWGIGQLYLRQNNRWLLVGGFCNYEEDEREDEMDEETILQLMDSLFPFAQEQ
;
A
#
# COMPACT_ATOMS: atom_id res chain seq x y z
N MET A 1 13.74 7.40 -54.79
CA MET A 1 13.28 8.60 -55.52
C MET A 1 11.76 8.77 -55.48
N ALA A 2 10.95 7.71 -55.69
CA ALA A 2 9.48 7.82 -55.67
C ALA A 2 8.92 8.40 -54.35
N GLN A 3 9.40 7.92 -53.20
CA GLN A 3 8.91 8.39 -51.89
C GLN A 3 9.21 9.88 -51.64
N THR A 4 10.43 10.33 -51.96
CA THR A 4 10.89 11.70 -51.71
C THR A 4 10.18 12.74 -52.60
N LYS A 5 9.71 12.32 -53.78
CA LYS A 5 8.89 13.14 -54.67
C LYS A 5 7.47 13.31 -54.12
N VAL A 6 6.86 12.22 -53.64
CA VAL A 6 5.55 12.24 -52.98
C VAL A 6 5.57 13.14 -51.76
N ASP A 7 6.64 13.10 -50.97
CA ASP A 7 6.81 13.94 -49.78
C ASP A 7 6.85 15.44 -50.12
N LEU A 8 7.50 15.87 -51.21
CA LEU A 8 7.48 17.27 -51.66
C LEU A 8 6.10 17.71 -52.21
N MET A 9 5.42 16.79 -52.88
CA MET A 9 4.05 17.04 -53.37
C MET A 9 3.07 17.25 -52.19
N ALA A 10 3.28 16.59 -51.05
CA ALA A 10 2.50 16.82 -49.83
C ALA A 10 2.64 18.24 -49.25
N TYR A 11 3.73 18.95 -49.56
CA TYR A 11 3.90 20.37 -49.23
C TYR A 11 3.25 21.32 -50.25
N GLY A 12 2.61 20.79 -51.31
CA GLY A 12 1.92 21.57 -52.34
C GLY A 12 2.77 21.94 -53.55
N ILE A 13 3.88 21.23 -53.79
CA ILE A 13 4.76 21.42 -54.96
C ILE A 13 4.29 20.51 -56.10
N ASP A 14 4.17 21.05 -57.31
CA ASP A 14 3.80 20.24 -58.47
C ASP A 14 4.90 19.21 -58.84
N SER A 15 4.49 18.13 -59.52
CA SER A 15 5.37 17.00 -59.85
C SER A 15 6.61 17.40 -60.66
N VAL A 16 6.50 18.40 -61.55
CA VAL A 16 7.60 18.82 -62.44
C VAL A 16 8.61 19.65 -61.65
N SER A 17 8.14 20.58 -60.82
CA SER A 17 8.98 21.38 -59.93
C SER A 17 9.66 20.51 -58.86
N ALA A 18 8.95 19.52 -58.30
CA ALA A 18 9.50 18.59 -57.32
C ALA A 18 10.69 17.79 -57.87
N GLU A 19 10.62 17.30 -59.11
CA GLU A 19 11.73 16.60 -59.77
C GLU A 19 12.93 17.52 -60.00
N LYS A 20 12.69 18.78 -60.40
CA LYS A 20 13.75 19.76 -60.64
C LYS A 20 14.48 20.12 -59.35
N ILE A 21 13.75 20.28 -58.25
CA ILE A 21 14.30 20.63 -56.93
C ILE A 21 15.09 19.45 -56.34
N LEU A 22 14.57 18.23 -56.45
CA LEU A 22 15.24 17.01 -55.92
C LEU A 22 16.58 16.70 -56.59
N LYS A 23 16.83 17.23 -57.79
CA LYS A 23 18.16 17.13 -58.45
C LYS A 23 19.24 17.93 -57.73
N LYS A 24 18.88 18.94 -56.93
CA LYS A 24 19.81 19.87 -56.27
C LYS A 24 19.70 19.87 -54.75
N TYR A 25 18.52 19.60 -54.19
CA TYR A 25 18.26 19.68 -52.75
C TYR A 25 17.43 18.50 -52.26
N THR A 26 17.77 18.01 -51.08
CA THR A 26 16.92 17.10 -50.30
C THR A 26 15.90 17.88 -49.48
N ILE A 27 14.81 17.22 -49.06
CA ILE A 27 13.77 17.85 -48.20
C ILE A 27 14.39 18.43 -46.92
N GLN A 28 15.32 17.72 -46.27
CA GLN A 28 16.00 18.23 -45.08
C GLN A 28 16.88 19.45 -45.36
N GLN A 29 17.47 19.55 -46.55
CA GLN A 29 18.23 20.74 -46.94
C GLN A 29 17.30 21.93 -47.21
N LEU A 30 16.13 21.71 -47.82
CA LEU A 30 15.12 22.75 -48.05
C LEU A 30 14.56 23.31 -46.74
N LYS A 31 14.30 22.46 -45.75
CA LYS A 31 13.83 22.84 -44.40
C LYS A 31 14.81 23.76 -43.64
N LYS A 32 16.07 23.84 -44.08
CA LYS A 32 17.14 24.64 -43.47
C LYS A 32 17.49 25.90 -44.27
N GLN A 33 16.82 26.14 -45.39
CA GLN A 33 17.06 27.33 -46.20
C GLN A 33 16.35 28.55 -45.62
N THR A 34 16.69 29.74 -46.11
CA THR A 34 15.95 30.97 -45.78
C THR A 34 14.71 31.09 -46.66
N MET A 35 13.72 31.85 -46.18
CA MET A 35 12.49 32.13 -46.92
C MET A 35 12.76 32.73 -48.31
N GLU A 36 13.71 33.64 -48.41
CA GLU A 36 14.17 34.25 -49.67
C GLU A 36 14.76 33.22 -50.64
N THR A 37 15.54 32.27 -50.12
CA THR A 37 16.11 31.18 -50.93
C THR A 37 15.00 30.25 -51.44
N LEU A 38 14.00 29.93 -50.62
CA LEU A 38 12.89 29.07 -51.05
C LEU A 38 12.00 29.73 -52.12
N LEU A 39 11.74 31.03 -51.99
CA LEU A 39 11.01 31.80 -53.00
C LEU A 39 11.78 31.89 -54.33
N SER A 40 13.10 32.07 -54.29
CA SER A 40 13.94 32.10 -55.49
C SER A 40 14.04 30.75 -56.21
N LEU A 41 13.70 29.65 -55.53
CA LEU A 41 13.54 28.31 -56.15
C LEU A 41 12.21 28.15 -56.90
N GLY A 42 11.36 29.18 -56.92
CA GLY A 42 10.06 29.17 -57.60
C GLY A 42 8.93 28.58 -56.75
N LEU A 43 9.12 28.44 -55.45
CA LEU A 43 8.09 27.98 -54.52
C LEU A 43 7.17 29.15 -54.13
N SER A 44 5.88 28.88 -53.99
CA SER A 44 4.96 29.90 -53.47
C SER A 44 5.27 30.21 -52.01
N LYS A 45 4.86 31.39 -51.54
CA LYS A 45 5.06 31.82 -50.16
C LYS A 45 4.45 30.82 -49.17
N GLU A 46 3.26 30.31 -49.47
CA GLU A 46 2.53 29.34 -48.66
C GLU A 46 3.22 27.97 -48.61
N VAL A 47 3.90 27.57 -49.69
CA VAL A 47 4.69 26.33 -49.74
C VAL A 47 6.00 26.49 -48.98
N ALA A 48 6.68 27.62 -49.13
CA ALA A 48 7.90 27.93 -48.40
C ALA A 48 7.67 28.00 -46.88
N GLU A 49 6.56 28.61 -46.43
CA GLU A 49 6.15 28.62 -45.02
C GLU A 49 5.93 27.19 -44.48
N ARG A 50 5.23 26.32 -45.23
CA ARG A 50 5.00 24.92 -44.84
C ARG A 50 6.28 24.08 -44.82
N LEU A 51 7.27 24.38 -45.67
CA LEU A 51 8.56 23.71 -45.65
C LEU A 51 9.40 24.15 -44.45
N LEU A 52 9.44 25.44 -44.13
CA LEU A 52 10.19 25.97 -42.99
C LEU A 52 9.57 25.54 -41.66
N HIS A 53 8.24 25.58 -41.56
CA HIS A 53 7.48 25.05 -40.43
C HIS A 53 7.16 23.58 -40.67
N SER A 54 8.20 22.74 -40.60
CA SER A 54 8.05 21.31 -40.86
C SER A 54 6.93 20.70 -39.99
N THR A 55 5.99 20.02 -40.66
CA THR A 55 5.05 19.03 -40.13
C THR A 55 5.45 18.50 -38.76
N ARG A 56 4.61 18.77 -37.76
CA ARG A 56 4.71 18.30 -36.37
C ARG A 56 5.28 16.87 -36.32
N PRO A 57 6.42 16.63 -35.64
CA PRO A 57 6.92 15.27 -35.44
C PRO A 57 5.92 14.45 -34.62
N PRO A 58 5.89 13.11 -34.80
CA PRO A 58 5.06 12.27 -33.96
C PRO A 58 5.50 12.37 -32.50
N ILE A 59 4.55 12.24 -31.57
CA ILE A 59 4.87 12.18 -30.14
C ILE A 59 5.79 10.97 -29.92
N PRO A 60 6.95 11.13 -29.26
CA PRO A 60 7.84 10.01 -28.98
C PRO A 60 7.11 8.89 -28.25
N GLN A 61 7.30 7.64 -28.69
CA GLN A 61 6.58 6.47 -28.18
C GLN A 61 6.61 6.37 -26.65
N LYS A 62 7.79 6.51 -26.04
CA LYS A 62 7.96 6.45 -24.57
C LYS A 62 7.09 7.47 -23.82
N ILE A 63 6.95 8.68 -24.37
CA ILE A 63 6.11 9.73 -23.77
C ILE A 63 4.63 9.40 -23.96
N ALA A 64 4.25 8.91 -25.14
CA ALA A 64 2.88 8.51 -25.42
C ALA A 64 2.45 7.37 -24.48
N GLU A 65 3.28 6.35 -24.30
CA GLU A 65 3.06 5.24 -23.37
C GLU A 65 2.93 5.73 -21.92
N GLU A 66 3.82 6.63 -21.47
CA GLU A 66 3.77 7.20 -20.12
C GLU A 66 2.44 7.92 -19.87
N VAL A 67 2.03 8.79 -20.80
CA VAL A 67 0.78 9.56 -20.68
C VAL A 67 -0.45 8.64 -20.73
N LEU A 68 -0.44 7.63 -21.60
CA LEU A 68 -1.52 6.65 -21.68
C LEU A 68 -1.62 5.83 -20.39
N LEU A 69 -0.52 5.32 -19.86
CA LEU A 69 -0.48 4.55 -18.61
C LEU A 69 -0.94 5.41 -17.41
N LYS A 70 -0.43 6.63 -17.26
CA LYS A 70 -0.86 7.57 -16.21
C LYS A 70 -2.36 7.88 -16.27
N SER A 71 -2.92 7.92 -17.48
CA SER A 71 -4.35 8.14 -17.70
C SER A 71 -5.21 6.87 -17.59
N ALA A 72 -4.60 5.69 -17.37
CA ALA A 72 -5.27 4.40 -17.52
C ALA A 72 -6.04 4.28 -18.85
N PHE A 73 -5.42 4.74 -19.95
CA PHE A 73 -6.00 4.78 -21.30
C PHE A 73 -7.38 5.45 -21.37
N THR A 74 -7.65 6.41 -20.49
CA THR A 74 -9.00 6.94 -20.26
C THR A 74 -9.03 8.46 -20.42
N CYS A 75 -10.07 8.96 -21.08
CA CYS A 75 -10.33 10.39 -21.26
C CYS A 75 -10.39 11.12 -19.91
N CYS A 76 -9.58 12.14 -19.66
CA CYS A 76 -9.60 12.81 -18.35
C CYS A 76 -10.90 13.59 -18.05
N ILE A 77 -11.71 13.90 -19.07
CA ILE A 77 -12.96 14.67 -18.93
C ILE A 77 -14.12 13.76 -18.57
N CYS A 78 -14.58 12.91 -19.49
CA CYS A 78 -15.69 12.03 -19.18
C CYS A 78 -15.29 10.86 -18.33
N ARG A 79 -14.01 10.44 -18.37
CA ARG A 79 -13.41 9.26 -17.72
C ARG A 79 -13.88 7.91 -18.26
N GLN A 80 -14.50 7.86 -19.43
CA GLN A 80 -15.09 6.62 -19.97
C GLN A 80 -14.00 5.80 -20.65
N SER A 81 -13.76 4.56 -20.18
CA SER A 81 -12.67 3.71 -20.67
C SER A 81 -13.06 2.81 -21.84
N ASP A 82 -14.34 2.73 -22.19
CA ASP A 82 -14.86 2.04 -23.36
C ASP A 82 -14.81 2.89 -24.64
N LEU A 83 -14.45 4.17 -24.54
CA LEU A 83 -14.32 5.05 -25.68
C LEU A 83 -12.88 5.05 -26.24
N PRO A 84 -12.70 5.10 -27.57
CA PRO A 84 -11.39 5.29 -28.16
C PRO A 84 -10.81 6.66 -27.74
N VAL A 85 -9.53 6.65 -27.39
CA VAL A 85 -8.82 7.83 -26.88
C VAL A 85 -7.68 8.28 -27.80
N VAL A 86 -7.33 9.56 -27.70
CA VAL A 86 -6.23 10.22 -28.40
C VAL A 86 -5.48 11.15 -27.44
N ILE A 87 -4.21 11.39 -27.72
CA ILE A 87 -3.38 12.33 -26.94
C ILE A 87 -3.52 13.73 -27.53
N HIS A 88 -4.03 14.64 -26.71
CA HIS A 88 -4.24 16.05 -27.00
C HIS A 88 -3.14 16.92 -26.42
N HIS A 89 -2.73 17.95 -27.16
CA HIS A 89 -1.82 19.00 -26.70
C HIS A 89 -2.62 20.13 -26.03
N LEU A 90 -2.34 20.42 -24.75
CA LEU A 90 -3.01 21.49 -23.99
C LEU A 90 -2.69 22.87 -24.58
N GLU A 91 -1.41 23.15 -24.78
CA GLU A 91 -0.94 24.26 -25.60
C GLU A 91 -0.56 23.72 -26.98
N ARG A 92 -1.11 24.35 -28.01
CA ARG A 92 -0.98 23.91 -29.40
C ARG A 92 0.48 23.73 -29.79
N TRP A 93 0.75 22.75 -30.65
CA TRP A 93 2.12 22.45 -31.09
C TRP A 93 2.76 23.66 -31.78
N GLU A 94 2.00 24.40 -32.58
CA GLU A 94 2.46 25.57 -33.31
C GLU A 94 2.96 26.69 -32.38
N GLN A 95 2.53 26.69 -31.12
CA GLN A 95 2.92 27.66 -30.10
C GLN A 95 4.03 27.10 -29.22
N SER A 96 3.81 25.92 -28.63
CA SER A 96 4.69 25.37 -27.59
C SER A 96 5.87 24.57 -28.12
N HIS A 97 5.76 23.97 -29.31
CA HIS A 97 6.71 22.98 -29.85
C HIS A 97 7.10 21.89 -28.83
N SER A 98 6.18 21.55 -27.92
CA SER A 98 6.46 20.70 -26.77
C SER A 98 5.64 19.41 -26.77
N HIS A 99 6.36 18.29 -26.66
CA HIS A 99 5.79 16.97 -26.34
C HIS A 99 6.01 16.61 -24.86
N ALA A 100 6.31 17.57 -23.99
CA ALA A 100 6.45 17.27 -22.56
C ALA A 100 5.15 16.66 -22.00
N PRO A 101 5.20 15.64 -21.12
CA PRO A 101 4.01 15.04 -20.53
C PRO A 101 3.03 16.06 -19.94
N ASP A 102 3.55 17.14 -19.35
CA ASP A 102 2.73 18.20 -18.75
C ASP A 102 1.95 19.05 -19.78
N ASN A 103 2.32 18.99 -21.06
CA ASN A 103 1.55 19.61 -22.14
C ASN A 103 0.57 18.64 -22.82
N LEU A 104 0.51 17.39 -22.36
CA LEU A 104 -0.32 16.35 -22.97
C LEU A 104 -1.48 15.94 -22.04
N ALA A 105 -2.61 15.57 -22.64
CA ALA A 105 -3.77 15.01 -21.96
C ALA A 105 -4.43 13.94 -22.83
N VAL A 106 -4.99 12.90 -22.22
CA VAL A 106 -5.73 11.86 -22.94
C VAL A 106 -7.20 12.23 -22.98
N LEU A 107 -7.79 12.28 -24.19
CA LEU A 107 -9.19 12.61 -24.44
C LEU A 107 -9.85 11.56 -25.33
N CYS A 108 -11.14 11.31 -25.15
CA CYS A 108 -11.91 10.56 -26.14
C CYS A 108 -12.19 11.43 -27.36
N LEU A 109 -12.57 10.82 -28.49
CA LEU A 109 -12.79 11.55 -29.75
C LEU A 109 -13.79 12.71 -29.62
N ASN A 110 -14.84 12.54 -28.81
CA ASN A 110 -15.85 13.58 -28.59
C ASN A 110 -15.25 14.81 -27.88
N HIS A 111 -14.63 14.63 -26.72
CA HIS A 111 -14.02 15.74 -25.98
C HIS A 111 -12.79 16.31 -26.68
N HIS A 112 -12.08 15.50 -27.49
CA HIS A 112 -11.03 16.01 -28.36
C HIS A 112 -11.61 16.99 -29.41
N GLY A 113 -12.74 16.65 -30.03
CA GLY A 113 -13.46 17.55 -30.94
C GLY A 113 -13.94 18.83 -30.25
N GLU A 114 -14.51 18.72 -29.05
CA GLU A 114 -14.93 19.87 -28.24
C GLU A 114 -13.76 20.79 -27.88
N ALA A 115 -12.58 20.24 -27.56
CA ALA A 115 -11.39 21.01 -27.24
C ALA A 115 -10.86 21.85 -28.43
N HIS A 116 -11.20 21.46 -29.66
CA HIS A 116 -10.89 22.23 -30.88
C HIS A 116 -12.04 23.14 -31.32
N SER A 117 -13.19 23.08 -30.65
CA SER A 117 -14.40 23.83 -31.00
C SER A 117 -14.58 25.06 -30.12
N TYR A 118 -15.36 26.02 -30.62
CA TYR A 118 -15.82 27.16 -29.84
C TYR A 118 -17.35 27.23 -29.94
N HIS A 119 -17.98 27.43 -28.79
CA HIS A 119 -19.42 27.57 -28.65
C HIS A 119 -19.73 28.87 -27.89
N GLU A 120 -20.68 29.64 -28.42
CA GLU A 120 -21.13 30.90 -27.81
C GLU A 120 -22.11 30.65 -26.65
N ASN A 121 -22.96 29.64 -26.79
CA ASN A 121 -24.08 29.37 -25.87
C ASN A 121 -23.79 28.27 -24.83
N SER A 122 -22.59 27.69 -24.84
CA SER A 122 -22.17 26.69 -23.87
C SER A 122 -20.75 26.96 -23.38
N ARG A 123 -20.38 26.36 -22.25
CA ARG A 123 -19.01 26.49 -21.73
C ARG A 123 -18.03 25.77 -22.66
N ASN A 124 -16.96 26.44 -23.02
CA ASN A 124 -15.90 25.88 -23.84
C ASN A 124 -14.95 25.02 -23.02
N LEU A 125 -14.48 23.92 -23.62
CA LEU A 125 -13.51 23.02 -23.01
C LEU A 125 -12.09 23.59 -23.19
N THR A 126 -11.71 24.52 -22.31
CA THR A 126 -10.41 25.21 -22.40
C THR A 126 -9.24 24.32 -21.94
N ALA A 127 -8.03 24.63 -22.40
CA ALA A 127 -6.80 23.95 -21.97
C ALA A 127 -6.63 23.92 -20.44
N GLN A 128 -7.04 24.98 -19.73
CA GLN A 128 -6.98 25.03 -18.27
C GLN A 128 -7.95 24.05 -17.60
N ILE A 129 -9.17 23.91 -18.15
CA ILE A 129 -10.15 22.92 -17.66
C ILE A 129 -9.62 21.51 -17.91
N ILE A 130 -9.10 21.23 -19.10
CA ILE A 130 -8.53 19.93 -19.44
C ILE A 130 -7.34 19.59 -18.53
N ARG A 131 -6.44 20.55 -18.28
CA ARG A 131 -5.30 20.38 -17.37
C ARG A 131 -5.76 20.00 -15.98
N LYS A 132 -6.70 20.75 -15.39
CA LYS A 132 -7.22 20.48 -14.05
C LYS A 132 -7.91 19.11 -13.98
N ALA A 133 -8.71 18.76 -14.98
CA ALA A 133 -9.39 17.46 -15.05
C ALA A 133 -8.40 16.30 -15.18
N ARG A 134 -7.34 16.47 -15.99
CA ARG A 134 -6.23 15.52 -16.12
C ARG A 134 -5.51 15.31 -14.79
N ASP A 135 -5.11 16.39 -14.12
CA ASP A 135 -4.34 16.28 -12.88
C ASP A 135 -5.17 15.62 -11.77
N GLN A 136 -6.46 15.96 -11.68
CA GLN A 136 -7.40 15.27 -10.79
C GLN A 136 -7.57 13.79 -11.14
N TRP A 137 -7.55 13.45 -12.44
CA TRP A 137 -7.68 12.08 -12.88
C TRP A 137 -6.44 11.26 -12.55
N TYR A 138 -5.24 11.79 -12.80
CA TYR A 138 -3.98 11.15 -12.43
C TYR A 138 -3.90 10.90 -10.92
N ALA A 139 -4.25 11.89 -10.10
CA ALA A 139 -4.29 11.73 -8.64
C ALA A 139 -5.28 10.63 -8.21
N CYS A 140 -6.42 10.51 -8.91
CA CYS A 140 -7.40 9.46 -8.63
C CYS A 140 -6.87 8.06 -8.93
N ILE A 141 -6.18 7.87 -10.06
CA ILE A 141 -5.55 6.60 -10.44
C ILE A 141 -4.41 6.24 -9.49
N GLU A 142 -3.56 7.21 -9.15
CA GLU A 142 -2.45 7.00 -8.22
C GLU A 142 -2.95 6.53 -6.84
N ASN A 143 -3.96 7.22 -6.29
CA ASN A 143 -4.56 6.82 -5.02
C ASN A 143 -5.18 5.41 -5.06
N GLN A 144 -5.79 5.02 -6.19
CA GLN A 144 -6.31 3.66 -6.37
C GLN A 144 -5.19 2.61 -6.33
N ASN A 145 -4.08 2.88 -7.00
CA ASN A 145 -2.93 1.98 -7.01
C ASN A 145 -2.35 1.82 -5.61
N ILE A 146 -2.20 2.92 -4.87
CA ILE A 146 -1.75 2.91 -3.48
C ILE A 146 -2.72 2.12 -2.59
N GLU A 147 -4.03 2.37 -2.69
CA GLU A 147 -5.02 1.61 -1.90
C GLU A 147 -5.00 0.11 -2.22
N ALA A 148 -4.84 -0.26 -3.49
CA ALA A 148 -4.73 -1.65 -3.92
C ALA A 148 -3.48 -2.32 -3.34
N GLU A 149 -2.33 -1.64 -3.40
CA GLU A 149 -1.08 -2.13 -2.83
C GLU A 149 -1.19 -2.31 -1.31
N LEU A 150 -1.73 -1.30 -0.60
CA LEU A 150 -1.96 -1.36 0.85
C LEU A 150 -2.91 -2.49 1.25
N ALA A 151 -3.97 -2.72 0.47
CA ALA A 151 -4.91 -3.82 0.72
C ALA A 151 -4.22 -5.18 0.58
N LEU A 152 -3.43 -5.38 -0.48
CA LEU A 152 -2.69 -6.61 -0.72
C LEU A 152 -1.60 -6.84 0.34
N ASP A 153 -0.89 -5.80 0.72
CA ASP A 153 0.11 -5.81 1.79
C ASP A 153 -0.53 -6.17 3.14
N THR A 154 -1.69 -5.59 3.47
CA THR A 154 -2.45 -5.93 4.68
C THR A 154 -2.84 -7.40 4.71
N VAL A 155 -3.36 -7.92 3.59
CA VAL A 155 -3.73 -9.34 3.44
C VAL A 155 -2.52 -10.26 3.64
N ARG A 156 -1.34 -9.88 3.12
CA ARG A 156 -0.09 -10.65 3.24
C ARG A 156 0.50 -10.58 4.65
N ARG A 157 0.42 -9.42 5.31
CA ARG A 157 1.02 -9.15 6.63
C ARG A 157 0.31 -9.90 7.75
N TYR A 158 -1.02 -9.91 7.76
CA TYR A 158 -1.80 -10.45 8.87
C TYR A 158 -2.24 -11.89 8.61
N CYS A 159 -1.33 -12.84 8.86
CA CYS A 159 -1.64 -14.27 8.83
C CYS A 159 -2.71 -14.66 9.87
N GLY A 160 -3.47 -15.70 9.57
CA GLY A 160 -4.49 -16.29 10.43
C GLY A 160 -5.86 -15.65 10.31
N ARG A 161 -6.08 -14.69 9.41
CA ARG A 161 -7.35 -13.96 9.31
C ARG A 161 -8.32 -14.50 8.25
N TRP A 162 -7.87 -15.35 7.35
CA TRP A 162 -8.76 -15.97 6.36
C TRP A 162 -9.76 -16.92 7.04
N ASP A 163 -11.02 -16.79 6.65
CA ASP A 163 -12.14 -17.59 7.16
C ASP A 163 -12.40 -18.85 6.31
N TYR A 164 -12.00 -18.85 5.04
CA TYR A 164 -12.20 -19.96 4.10
C TYR A 164 -11.12 -19.97 3.02
N PHE A 165 -10.79 -21.18 2.54
CA PHE A 165 -9.95 -21.41 1.35
C PHE A 165 -10.59 -22.42 0.39
N ASN A 166 -10.44 -22.17 -0.90
CA ASN A 166 -10.69 -23.17 -1.93
C ASN A 166 -9.42 -23.99 -2.18
N LEU A 167 -9.27 -25.08 -1.44
CA LEU A 167 -8.08 -25.94 -1.51
C LEU A 167 -7.84 -26.50 -2.92
N SER A 168 -8.90 -26.93 -3.61
CA SER A 168 -8.79 -27.47 -4.97
C SER A 168 -8.21 -26.45 -5.94
N TYR A 169 -8.65 -25.19 -5.85
CA TYR A 169 -8.08 -24.11 -6.66
C TYR A 169 -6.61 -23.85 -6.31
N ILE A 170 -6.30 -23.72 -5.02
CA ILE A 170 -4.95 -23.37 -4.55
C ILE A 170 -3.94 -24.44 -4.97
N PHE A 171 -4.20 -25.71 -4.64
CA PHE A 171 -3.29 -26.80 -5.00
C PHE A 171 -3.24 -27.03 -6.51
N GLY A 172 -4.36 -26.90 -7.23
CA GLY A 172 -4.38 -26.95 -8.68
C GLY A 172 -3.45 -25.91 -9.30
N PHE A 173 -3.55 -24.65 -8.85
CA PHE A 173 -2.72 -23.55 -9.33
C PHE A 173 -1.22 -23.81 -9.14
N ILE A 174 -0.83 -24.29 -7.95
CA ILE A 174 0.57 -24.57 -7.59
C ILE A 174 1.12 -25.74 -8.42
N ASN A 175 0.34 -26.81 -8.55
CA ASN A 175 0.73 -28.01 -9.28
C ASN A 175 0.87 -27.74 -10.79
N ASP A 176 -0.10 -27.06 -11.39
CA ASP A 176 -0.11 -26.76 -12.84
C ASP A 176 1.10 -25.92 -13.26
N ARG A 177 1.55 -25.02 -12.38
CA ARG A 177 2.71 -24.14 -12.62
C ARG A 177 4.03 -24.72 -12.10
N LYS A 178 4.01 -25.91 -11.49
CA LYS A 178 5.19 -26.57 -10.90
C LYS A 178 5.96 -25.65 -9.94
N ILE A 179 5.24 -24.87 -9.14
CA ILE A 179 5.86 -23.90 -8.23
C ILE A 179 6.52 -24.63 -7.07
N SER A 180 7.83 -24.48 -6.92
CA SER A 180 8.57 -24.97 -5.75
C SER A 180 8.37 -24.03 -4.57
N PHE A 181 8.00 -24.57 -3.42
CA PHE A 181 7.73 -23.79 -2.22
C PHE A 181 8.21 -24.51 -0.96
N ASN A 182 8.80 -23.75 -0.04
CA ASN A 182 9.22 -24.24 1.27
C ASN A 182 8.53 -23.46 2.37
N SER A 183 7.56 -24.08 3.02
CA SER A 183 6.84 -23.48 4.14
C SER A 183 7.63 -23.58 5.44
N ARG A 184 7.51 -22.56 6.29
CA ARG A 184 8.01 -22.63 7.68
C ARG A 184 7.32 -23.72 8.51
N PHE A 185 6.11 -24.10 8.13
CA PHE A 185 5.30 -25.13 8.79
C PHE A 185 5.59 -26.54 8.27
N LYS A 186 6.39 -26.68 7.21
CA LYS A 186 6.55 -27.95 6.49
C LYS A 186 7.05 -29.08 7.41
N SER A 187 8.15 -28.83 8.14
CA SER A 187 8.76 -29.85 9.01
C SER A 187 7.80 -30.32 10.10
N ASP A 188 7.11 -29.39 10.77
CA ASP A 188 6.17 -29.71 11.85
C ASP A 188 4.94 -30.47 11.32
N LEU A 189 4.42 -30.08 10.15
CA LEU A 189 3.28 -30.74 9.53
C LEU A 189 3.60 -32.16 9.05
N ILE A 190 4.82 -32.39 8.53
CA ILE A 190 5.29 -33.74 8.16
C ILE A 190 5.44 -34.59 9.42
N ALA A 191 6.08 -34.07 10.47
CA ALA A 191 6.25 -34.78 11.74
C ALA A 191 4.91 -35.17 12.39
N LYS A 192 3.88 -34.34 12.21
CA LYS A 192 2.50 -34.60 12.65
C LYS A 192 1.70 -35.48 11.68
N GLY A 193 2.25 -35.81 10.52
CA GLY A 193 1.58 -36.61 9.48
C GLY A 193 0.39 -35.91 8.82
N LEU A 194 0.32 -34.57 8.87
CA LEU A 194 -0.77 -33.78 8.28
C LEU A 194 -0.53 -33.46 6.81
N ILE A 195 0.73 -33.47 6.37
CA ILE A 195 1.12 -33.38 4.96
C ILE A 195 2.19 -34.42 4.64
N THR A 196 2.31 -34.77 3.36
CA THR A 196 3.40 -35.58 2.80
C THR A 196 4.67 -34.75 2.59
N GLU A 197 5.81 -35.38 2.31
CA GLU A 197 7.06 -34.69 1.95
C GLU A 197 6.91 -33.76 0.72
N ASN A 198 6.00 -34.13 -0.18
CA ASN A 198 5.63 -33.37 -1.36
C ASN A 198 4.63 -32.24 -1.07
N GLY A 199 4.19 -32.04 0.17
CA GLY A 199 3.28 -30.97 0.58
C GLY A 199 1.80 -31.26 0.36
N THR A 200 1.43 -32.48 -0.03
CA THR A 200 0.02 -32.88 -0.17
C THR A 200 -0.61 -33.15 1.19
N ILE A 201 -1.85 -32.68 1.41
CA ILE A 201 -2.59 -32.89 2.67
C ILE A 201 -2.99 -34.36 2.85
N CYS A 202 -2.71 -34.91 4.03
CA CYS A 202 -3.13 -36.26 4.44
C CYS A 202 -4.56 -36.23 4.99
N SER A 203 -5.55 -36.51 4.12
CA SER A 203 -6.97 -36.38 4.46
C SER A 203 -7.53 -37.43 5.43
N ASP A 204 -6.80 -38.53 5.64
CA ASP A 204 -7.13 -39.61 6.57
C ASP A 204 -7.07 -39.17 8.04
N LYS A 205 -6.31 -38.09 8.33
CA LYS A 205 -6.20 -37.49 9.66
C LYS A 205 -7.24 -36.41 9.93
N LEU A 206 -8.04 -36.02 8.94
CA LEU A 206 -9.08 -34.99 9.08
C LEU A 206 -10.41 -35.62 9.50
N THR A 207 -11.10 -34.98 10.46
CA THR A 207 -12.44 -35.40 10.90
C THR A 207 -13.51 -35.02 9.88
N LYS A 208 -13.81 -35.96 8.99
CA LYS A 208 -14.77 -35.78 7.88
C LYS A 208 -16.22 -35.53 8.33
N ASN A 209 -16.54 -35.75 9.60
CA ASN A 209 -17.90 -35.56 10.15
C ASN A 209 -18.07 -34.28 10.97
N ASP A 210 -17.02 -33.45 11.06
CA ASP A 210 -17.12 -32.17 11.75
C ASP A 210 -17.80 -31.11 10.90
N ALA A 211 -18.26 -30.05 11.56
CA ALA A 211 -18.87 -28.90 10.88
C ALA A 211 -17.87 -28.20 9.93
N TYR A 212 -16.59 -28.21 10.29
CA TYR A 212 -15.50 -27.64 9.50
C TYR A 212 -14.22 -28.46 9.66
N TRP A 213 -13.32 -28.35 8.68
CA TRP A 213 -12.18 -29.25 8.52
C TRP A 213 -11.04 -29.06 9.53
N LEU A 214 -10.82 -27.84 10.04
CA LEU A 214 -9.77 -27.53 11.03
C LEU A 214 -10.29 -27.53 12.47
N ASN A 215 -11.10 -28.52 12.83
CA ASN A 215 -11.65 -28.65 14.17
C ASN A 215 -10.72 -29.41 15.14
N PHE A 216 -9.45 -29.02 15.17
CA PHE A 216 -8.42 -29.62 16.04
C PHE A 216 -7.26 -28.64 16.22
N PHE A 217 -6.50 -28.79 17.30
CA PHE A 217 -5.46 -27.82 17.70
C PHE A 217 -4.39 -27.61 16.63
N ASP A 218 -3.85 -28.70 16.06
CA ASP A 218 -2.81 -28.63 15.03
C ASP A 218 -3.31 -28.06 13.69
N GLY A 219 -4.64 -27.87 13.54
CA GLY A 219 -5.23 -27.26 12.35
C GLY A 219 -4.73 -25.84 12.10
N LEU A 220 -4.23 -25.15 13.13
CA LEU A 220 -3.63 -23.81 12.99
C LEU A 220 -2.38 -23.82 12.11
N TYR A 221 -1.56 -24.89 12.17
CA TYR A 221 -0.35 -25.01 11.35
C TYR A 221 -0.73 -25.26 9.89
N LEU A 222 -1.76 -26.07 9.68
CA LEU A 222 -2.27 -26.36 8.35
C LEU A 222 -2.89 -25.10 7.73
N LYS A 223 -3.64 -24.31 8.51
CA LYS A 223 -4.12 -22.99 8.08
C LYS A 223 -2.97 -22.11 7.61
N GLY A 224 -1.92 -21.97 8.42
CA GLY A 224 -0.75 -21.16 8.07
C GLY A 224 -0.05 -21.63 6.80
N TYR A 225 0.07 -22.94 6.59
CA TYR A 225 0.62 -23.53 5.37
C TYR A 225 -0.21 -23.15 4.12
N ILE A 226 -1.53 -23.23 4.19
CA ILE A 226 -2.41 -22.84 3.07
C ILE A 226 -2.37 -21.34 2.80
N GLU A 227 -2.26 -20.51 3.85
CA GLU A 227 -2.09 -19.06 3.68
C GLU A 227 -0.81 -18.71 2.95
N GLU A 228 0.30 -19.38 3.25
CA GLU A 228 1.56 -19.16 2.53
C GLU A 228 1.42 -19.54 1.05
N LEU A 229 0.73 -20.65 0.73
CA LEU A 229 0.41 -21.01 -0.65
C LEU A 229 -0.49 -19.98 -1.34
N LEU A 230 -1.49 -19.44 -0.64
CA LEU A 230 -2.36 -18.41 -1.20
C LEU A 230 -1.58 -17.11 -1.49
N ASN A 231 -0.66 -16.73 -0.61
CA ASN A 231 0.20 -15.57 -0.80
C ASN A 231 1.11 -15.71 -2.04
N ILE A 232 1.54 -16.93 -2.39
CA ILE A 232 2.24 -17.19 -3.65
C ILE A 232 1.34 -16.86 -4.85
N ILE A 233 0.07 -17.27 -4.84
CA ILE A 233 -0.89 -16.97 -5.91
C ILE A 233 -1.06 -15.45 -6.06
N ILE A 234 -1.28 -14.76 -4.94
CA ILE A 234 -1.41 -13.30 -4.89
C ILE A 234 -0.11 -12.59 -5.35
N GLY A 235 1.05 -13.24 -5.23
CA GLY A 235 2.34 -12.72 -5.72
C GLY A 235 2.62 -13.00 -7.21
N HIS A 236 2.05 -14.06 -7.78
CA HIS A 236 2.31 -14.48 -9.16
C HIS A 236 1.28 -13.96 -10.17
N MET A 237 0.13 -13.48 -9.69
CA MET A 237 -0.96 -13.01 -10.52
C MET A 237 -1.22 -11.52 -10.24
N PRO A 238 -1.47 -10.69 -11.27
CA PRO A 238 -2.01 -9.36 -11.03
C PRO A 238 -3.36 -9.47 -10.32
N VAL A 239 -3.49 -8.84 -9.15
CA VAL A 239 -4.73 -8.79 -8.38
C VAL A 239 -5.32 -7.41 -8.48
N ARG A 240 -6.56 -7.32 -8.97
CA ARG A 240 -7.29 -6.06 -9.02
C ARG A 240 -8.13 -5.88 -7.75
N TYR A 241 -7.91 -4.76 -7.07
CA TYR A 241 -8.63 -4.44 -5.82
C TYR A 241 -9.90 -3.63 -6.08
N ILE A 242 -11.05 -4.10 -5.62
CA ILE A 242 -12.38 -3.48 -5.80
C ILE A 242 -13.01 -3.14 -4.44
N ARG A 243 -13.49 -1.91 -4.26
CA ARG A 243 -14.35 -1.49 -3.13
C ARG A 243 -15.25 -0.33 -3.55
N ASP A 244 -16.29 -0.03 -2.77
CA ASP A 244 -17.27 1.02 -3.10
C ASP A 244 -16.69 2.44 -3.21
N SER A 245 -15.67 2.78 -2.41
CA SER A 245 -15.06 4.11 -2.44
C SER A 245 -14.08 4.31 -3.59
N LEU A 246 -13.64 3.23 -4.23
CA LEU A 246 -12.72 3.32 -5.36
C LEU A 246 -13.51 3.62 -6.62
N TYR A 247 -13.08 4.65 -7.34
CA TYR A 247 -13.59 4.85 -8.69
C TYR A 247 -13.13 3.68 -9.57
N MET A 248 -14.07 2.99 -10.21
CA MET A 248 -13.74 2.01 -11.25
C MET A 248 -14.53 2.28 -12.49
N ARG A 249 -13.88 2.10 -13.64
CA ARG A 249 -14.58 2.04 -14.92
C ARG A 249 -14.13 0.96 -15.86
N ASP A 250 -12.90 0.46 -15.72
CA ASP A 250 -12.48 -0.68 -16.54
C ASP A 250 -13.36 -1.86 -16.22
N ARG A 251 -14.02 -2.37 -17.26
CA ARG A 251 -14.90 -3.52 -17.13
C ARG A 251 -14.08 -4.69 -16.61
N VAL A 252 -14.60 -5.37 -15.60
CA VAL A 252 -14.06 -6.66 -15.16
C VAL A 252 -14.17 -7.65 -16.33
N MET A 253 -13.09 -8.39 -16.58
CA MET A 253 -13.00 -9.40 -17.63
C MET A 253 -12.85 -10.81 -17.06
N PRO A 254 -13.37 -11.84 -17.75
CA PRO A 254 -13.06 -13.24 -17.44
C PRO A 254 -11.56 -13.50 -17.36
N GLY A 255 -11.14 -14.26 -16.34
CA GLY A 255 -9.73 -14.57 -16.07
C GLY A 255 -9.03 -13.60 -15.12
N GLU A 256 -9.64 -12.45 -14.79
CA GLU A 256 -9.08 -11.55 -13.77
C GLU A 256 -9.17 -12.15 -12.36
N LEU A 257 -8.10 -11.97 -11.58
CA LEU A 257 -8.08 -12.25 -10.15
C LEU A 257 -8.43 -10.96 -9.39
N LEU A 258 -9.51 -11.01 -8.62
CA LEU A 258 -10.05 -9.86 -7.92
C LEU A 258 -9.96 -10.02 -6.41
N LEU A 259 -9.61 -8.94 -5.73
CA LEU A 259 -9.77 -8.77 -4.28
C LEU A 259 -10.87 -7.75 -4.06
N VAL A 260 -12.03 -8.18 -3.58
CA VAL A 260 -13.24 -7.36 -3.47
C VAL A 260 -13.58 -7.15 -2.00
N ASP A 261 -13.58 -5.90 -1.54
CA ASP A 261 -13.97 -5.52 -0.18
C ASP A 261 -15.33 -4.83 -0.19
N GLY A 262 -16.28 -5.36 0.59
CA GLY A 262 -17.62 -4.80 0.66
C GLY A 262 -18.60 -5.68 1.44
N ARG A 263 -19.90 -5.41 1.27
CA ARG A 263 -20.96 -6.17 1.93
C ARG A 263 -21.42 -7.35 1.08
N PHE A 264 -21.37 -8.53 1.69
CA PHE A 264 -21.80 -9.79 1.08
C PHE A 264 -22.86 -10.47 1.94
N TYR A 265 -23.80 -11.11 1.27
CA TYR A 265 -24.79 -11.99 1.85
C TYR A 265 -24.42 -13.46 1.60
N PHE A 266 -24.26 -14.20 2.70
CA PHE A 266 -23.94 -15.61 2.71
C PHE A 266 -25.19 -16.43 3.03
N LYS A 267 -25.60 -17.29 2.09
CA LYS A 267 -26.80 -18.12 2.21
C LYS A 267 -26.46 -19.59 2.09
N ARG A 268 -26.95 -20.41 3.01
CA ARG A 268 -26.89 -21.87 2.89
C ARG A 268 -27.85 -22.34 1.78
N LEU A 269 -27.35 -23.21 0.90
CA LEU A 269 -28.12 -23.72 -0.24
C LEU A 269 -28.68 -25.13 -0.01
N ASN A 270 -28.13 -25.88 0.94
CA ASN A 270 -28.59 -27.22 1.26
C ASN A 270 -28.75 -27.44 2.77
N LYS A 271 -29.21 -28.63 3.19
CA LYS A 271 -29.38 -28.98 4.61
C LYS A 271 -28.13 -29.62 5.23
N CYS A 272 -27.06 -29.81 4.46
CA CYS A 272 -25.82 -30.40 4.96
C CYS A 272 -25.13 -29.41 5.92
N THR A 273 -24.72 -29.91 7.09
CA THR A 273 -24.07 -29.12 8.15
C THR A 273 -22.78 -29.74 8.69
N LYS A 274 -22.40 -30.90 8.16
CA LYS A 274 -21.23 -31.68 8.58
C LYS A 274 -20.59 -32.33 7.36
N GLY A 275 -19.27 -32.38 7.35
CA GLY A 275 -18.50 -32.94 6.25
C GLY A 275 -18.58 -32.14 4.95
N ILE A 276 -17.97 -32.69 3.90
CA ILE A 276 -17.89 -32.08 2.57
C ILE A 276 -19.29 -31.97 1.96
N GLY A 277 -19.52 -30.92 1.17
CA GLY A 277 -20.78 -30.65 0.48
C GLY A 277 -21.71 -29.69 1.22
N GLN A 278 -21.19 -28.85 2.12
CA GLN A 278 -21.96 -27.81 2.80
C GLN A 278 -22.05 -26.55 1.94
N THR A 279 -22.78 -26.62 0.82
CA THR A 279 -22.85 -25.55 -0.17
C THR A 279 -23.47 -24.27 0.40
N ARG A 280 -22.73 -23.15 0.27
CA ARG A 280 -23.19 -21.80 0.55
C ARG A 280 -22.94 -20.91 -0.66
N SER A 281 -23.89 -20.01 -0.96
CA SER A 281 -23.69 -18.93 -1.91
C SER A 281 -23.17 -17.70 -1.21
N VAL A 282 -22.24 -16.98 -1.83
CA VAL A 282 -21.86 -15.61 -1.52
C VAL A 282 -22.38 -14.69 -2.62
N ARG A 283 -23.02 -13.58 -2.24
CA ARG A 283 -23.54 -12.60 -3.18
C ARG A 283 -23.34 -11.19 -2.64
N GLY A 284 -22.92 -10.25 -3.46
CA GLY A 284 -22.72 -8.87 -3.03
C GLY A 284 -22.83 -7.92 -4.20
N THR A 285 -23.07 -6.64 -3.91
CA THR A 285 -22.90 -5.58 -4.89
C THR A 285 -21.84 -4.65 -4.36
N VAL A 286 -20.76 -4.49 -5.12
CA VAL A 286 -19.63 -3.62 -4.77
C VAL A 286 -19.30 -2.81 -5.99
N ASN A 287 -19.25 -1.49 -5.83
CA ASN A 287 -18.98 -0.53 -6.89
C ASN A 287 -19.86 -0.72 -8.14
N ARG A 288 -21.16 -0.93 -7.91
CA ARG A 288 -22.17 -1.21 -8.96
C ARG A 288 -21.91 -2.49 -9.78
N ILE A 289 -21.08 -3.40 -9.29
CA ILE A 289 -20.87 -4.72 -9.88
C ILE A 289 -21.46 -5.75 -8.94
N ARG A 290 -22.30 -6.65 -9.47
CA ARG A 290 -22.88 -7.75 -8.71
C ARG A 290 -21.93 -8.94 -8.77
N PHE A 291 -21.52 -9.44 -7.61
CA PHE A 291 -20.69 -10.64 -7.50
C PHE A 291 -21.53 -11.79 -6.98
N THR A 292 -21.34 -12.96 -7.57
CA THR A 292 -21.95 -14.21 -7.10
C THR A 292 -20.96 -15.36 -7.20
N GLY A 293 -21.05 -16.29 -6.27
CA GLY A 293 -20.22 -17.48 -6.23
C GLY A 293 -20.72 -18.46 -5.19
N GLU A 294 -20.18 -19.68 -5.25
CA GLU A 294 -20.49 -20.74 -4.29
C GLU A 294 -19.20 -21.29 -3.67
N PHE A 295 -19.33 -21.76 -2.43
CA PHE A 295 -18.25 -22.40 -1.71
C PHE A 295 -18.79 -23.47 -0.77
N ASP A 296 -17.93 -24.43 -0.43
CA ASP A 296 -18.24 -25.45 0.57
C ASP A 296 -17.78 -24.98 1.95
N ALA A 297 -18.75 -24.74 2.83
CA ALA A 297 -18.49 -24.24 4.18
C ALA A 297 -17.73 -25.23 5.07
N TRP A 298 -17.57 -26.49 4.67
CA TRP A 298 -16.69 -27.41 5.40
C TRP A 298 -15.25 -26.93 5.44
N TYR A 299 -14.79 -26.22 4.40
CA TYR A 299 -13.42 -25.64 4.36
C TYR A 299 -13.29 -24.32 5.15
N CYS A 300 -14.28 -23.95 5.97
CA CYS A 300 -14.12 -22.85 6.91
C CYS A 300 -13.00 -23.15 7.93
N ASN A 301 -12.23 -22.14 8.32
CA ASN A 301 -11.01 -22.31 9.11
C ASN A 301 -11.21 -22.28 10.63
N SER A 302 -12.43 -22.03 11.10
CA SER A 302 -12.76 -22.00 12.53
C SER A 302 -14.27 -22.11 12.77
N SER A 303 -14.65 -22.30 14.04
CA SER A 303 -16.05 -22.26 14.47
C SER A 303 -16.72 -20.92 14.18
N SER A 304 -16.04 -19.80 14.44
CA SER A 304 -16.54 -18.45 14.13
C SER A 304 -16.65 -18.23 12.63
N SER A 305 -15.67 -18.69 11.85
CA SER A 305 -15.69 -18.64 10.39
C SER A 305 -16.94 -19.34 9.83
N HIS A 306 -17.23 -20.54 10.35
CA HIS A 306 -18.36 -21.37 9.91
C HIS A 306 -19.72 -20.88 10.39
N HIS A 307 -19.87 -20.58 11.68
CA HIS A 307 -21.18 -20.33 12.30
C HIS A 307 -21.58 -18.85 12.32
N SER A 308 -20.64 -17.93 12.15
CA SER A 308 -20.88 -16.48 12.27
C SER A 308 -20.40 -15.71 11.04
N HIS A 309 -19.11 -15.75 10.74
CA HIS A 309 -18.48 -14.86 9.77
C HIS A 309 -18.98 -15.06 8.34
N LEU A 310 -19.16 -16.31 7.92
CA LEU A 310 -19.61 -16.63 6.56
C LEU A 310 -21.09 -17.04 6.54
N THR A 311 -21.91 -16.29 7.29
CA THR A 311 -23.37 -16.43 7.38
C THR A 311 -24.06 -15.07 7.42
N GLY A 312 -25.22 -14.95 6.77
CA GLY A 312 -26.00 -13.71 6.77
C GLY A 312 -25.30 -12.56 6.03
N ASN A 313 -25.62 -11.31 6.39
CA ASN A 313 -25.01 -10.13 5.77
C ASN A 313 -23.78 -9.70 6.58
N LYS A 314 -22.62 -9.61 5.92
CA LYS A 314 -21.34 -9.28 6.56
C LYS A 314 -20.50 -8.41 5.65
N HIS A 315 -19.70 -7.53 6.25
CA HIS A 315 -18.62 -6.86 5.54
C HIS A 315 -17.44 -7.83 5.46
N ALA A 316 -17.04 -8.19 4.25
CA ALA A 316 -16.07 -9.24 4.00
C ALA A 316 -15.19 -8.87 2.80
N THR A 317 -14.01 -9.47 2.79
CA THR A 317 -13.09 -9.46 1.66
C THR A 317 -13.20 -10.79 0.92
N LEU A 318 -13.47 -10.71 -0.38
CA LEU A 318 -13.59 -11.83 -1.31
C LEU A 318 -12.40 -11.82 -2.26
N LEU A 319 -11.58 -12.89 -2.23
CA LEU A 319 -10.61 -13.17 -3.28
C LEU A 319 -11.23 -14.17 -4.25
N CYS A 320 -11.35 -13.80 -5.52
CA CYS A 320 -12.06 -14.60 -6.51
C CYS A 320 -11.46 -14.50 -7.91
N LEU A 321 -11.59 -15.57 -8.68
CA LEU A 321 -11.30 -15.59 -10.11
C LEU A 321 -12.60 -15.39 -10.89
N VAL A 322 -12.61 -14.42 -11.79
CA VAL A 322 -13.75 -14.15 -12.69
C VAL A 322 -13.89 -15.28 -13.69
N ARG A 323 -15.06 -15.92 -13.73
CA ARG A 323 -15.37 -16.99 -14.69
C ARG A 323 -16.21 -16.49 -15.84
N ASN A 324 -17.23 -15.71 -15.53
CA ASN A 324 -18.15 -15.17 -16.51
C ASN A 324 -18.57 -13.76 -16.09
N VAL A 325 -18.89 -12.92 -17.08
CA VAL A 325 -19.42 -11.58 -16.83
C VAL A 325 -20.62 -11.34 -17.73
N GLU A 326 -21.82 -11.36 -17.16
CA GLU A 326 -23.04 -10.97 -17.85
C GLU A 326 -23.18 -9.46 -17.81
N ARG A 327 -23.23 -8.85 -18.99
CA ARG A 327 -23.31 -7.39 -19.14
C ARG A 327 -24.77 -6.96 -19.03
N ALA A 328 -25.03 -5.94 -18.21
CA ALA A 328 -26.35 -5.33 -18.10
C ALA A 328 -26.23 -3.80 -17.96
N ASP A 329 -27.25 -3.08 -18.42
CA ASP A 329 -27.24 -1.61 -18.45
C ASP A 329 -27.07 -0.98 -17.06
N ALA A 330 -27.58 -1.63 -16.01
CA ALA A 330 -27.53 -1.12 -14.64
C ALA A 330 -26.30 -1.59 -13.85
N SER A 331 -25.91 -2.86 -13.95
CA SER A 331 -24.78 -3.46 -13.24
C SER A 331 -24.38 -4.80 -13.85
N ASP A 332 -23.10 -4.93 -14.19
CA ASP A 332 -22.51 -6.19 -14.62
C ASP A 332 -22.66 -7.25 -13.51
N LEU A 333 -23.02 -8.47 -13.89
CA LEU A 333 -23.05 -9.63 -13.01
C LEU A 333 -21.81 -10.48 -13.27
N VAL A 334 -21.01 -10.66 -12.22
CA VAL A 334 -19.77 -11.43 -12.20
C VAL A 334 -20.01 -12.75 -11.49
N ASP A 335 -19.99 -13.84 -12.25
CA ASP A 335 -19.88 -15.19 -11.69
C ASP A 335 -18.41 -15.50 -11.45
N CYS A 336 -18.08 -15.87 -10.22
CA CYS A 336 -16.70 -16.06 -9.82
C CYS A 336 -16.47 -17.40 -9.09
N THR A 337 -15.26 -17.93 -9.25
CA THR A 337 -14.75 -18.96 -8.34
C THR A 337 -14.24 -18.27 -7.09
N VAL A 338 -14.87 -18.57 -5.96
CA VAL A 338 -14.39 -18.13 -4.64
C VAL A 338 -13.08 -18.86 -4.34
N ILE A 339 -12.00 -18.11 -4.09
CA ILE A 339 -10.69 -18.66 -3.75
C ILE A 339 -10.43 -18.52 -2.25
N GLY A 340 -10.76 -17.35 -1.70
CA GLY A 340 -10.64 -17.06 -0.27
C GLY A 340 -11.69 -16.08 0.20
N LEU A 341 -12.08 -16.21 1.46
CA LEU A 341 -12.96 -15.25 2.15
C LEU A 341 -12.38 -14.93 3.52
N GLY A 342 -12.56 -13.69 3.97
CA GLY A 342 -12.34 -13.32 5.36
C GLY A 342 -13.05 -12.03 5.72
N LEU A 343 -13.38 -11.85 7.00
CA LEU A 343 -13.94 -10.59 7.46
C LEU A 343 -12.88 -9.49 7.54
N ASN A 344 -13.14 -8.37 6.87
CA ASN A 344 -12.36 -7.13 6.98
C ASN A 344 -10.85 -7.37 6.84
N LEU A 345 -10.43 -8.13 5.80
CA LEU A 345 -9.02 -8.49 5.62
C LEU A 345 -8.17 -7.32 5.11
N THR A 346 -8.78 -6.45 4.30
CA THR A 346 -8.11 -5.27 3.71
C THR A 346 -8.20 -4.04 4.59
N GLN A 347 -9.01 -4.09 5.65
CA GLN A 347 -9.04 -3.05 6.66
C GLN A 347 -7.85 -3.28 7.60
N PRO A 348 -7.01 -2.25 7.85
CA PRO A 348 -6.10 -2.30 8.97
C PRO A 348 -6.94 -2.63 10.20
N ASP A 349 -6.45 -3.54 11.05
CA ASP A 349 -7.15 -3.89 12.29
C ASP A 349 -7.62 -2.59 12.97
N LEU A 350 -8.85 -2.54 13.48
CA LEU A 350 -9.27 -1.39 14.28
C LEU A 350 -8.29 -1.20 15.45
N MET A 351 -7.66 -2.26 15.97
CA MET A 351 -6.51 -2.18 16.86
C MET A 351 -5.31 -1.50 16.20
N ALA A 352 -4.95 -1.82 14.95
CA ALA A 352 -3.88 -1.12 14.24
C ALA A 352 -4.19 0.36 13.93
N GLN A 353 -5.46 0.74 13.74
CA GLN A 353 -5.89 2.14 13.59
C GLN A 353 -5.95 2.88 14.94
N LEU A 354 -6.48 2.23 15.99
CA LEU A 354 -6.50 2.74 17.37
C LEU A 354 -5.08 2.85 17.96
N MET A 355 -4.17 1.97 17.54
CA MET A 355 -2.74 2.01 17.85
C MET A 355 -1.92 2.81 16.82
N GLY A 356 -2.56 3.29 15.75
CA GLY A 356 -1.91 3.83 14.54
C GLY A 356 -1.76 5.34 14.50
N ASN A 357 -2.28 6.07 15.49
CA ASN A 357 -2.08 7.52 15.57
C ASN A 357 -0.76 7.94 16.23
N GLU A 358 0.04 7.04 16.81
CA GLU A 358 1.38 7.38 17.27
C GLU A 358 2.36 6.20 17.06
N ARG A 359 3.15 6.29 15.98
CA ARG A 359 4.22 5.37 15.52
C ARG A 359 3.74 4.00 15.01
N GLY A 360 3.84 3.83 13.69
CA GLY A 360 3.67 2.54 13.04
C GLY A 360 4.65 1.50 13.61
N PHE A 361 4.10 0.39 14.11
CA PHE A 361 4.87 -0.76 14.56
C PHE A 361 5.35 -1.57 13.34
N SER A 362 6.66 -1.75 13.23
CA SER A 362 7.33 -2.68 12.32
C SER A 362 7.45 -4.06 12.98
N VAL A 363 7.65 -5.13 12.19
CA VAL A 363 8.03 -6.45 12.72
C VAL A 363 9.30 -6.37 13.60
N SER A 364 10.13 -5.35 13.41
CA SER A 364 11.27 -5.01 14.28
C SER A 364 10.92 -4.57 15.70
N ASP A 365 9.64 -4.33 16.00
CA ASP A 365 9.16 -3.94 17.32
C ASP A 365 8.74 -5.14 18.18
N PHE A 366 8.54 -6.30 17.56
CA PHE A 366 8.35 -7.59 18.24
C PHE A 366 9.68 -8.27 18.55
N LYS A 367 10.62 -7.53 19.13
CA LYS A 367 11.87 -8.10 19.64
C LYS A 367 11.55 -9.02 20.82
N SER A 368 12.12 -10.23 20.82
CA SER A 368 12.04 -11.10 21.98
C SER A 368 12.68 -10.42 23.19
N GLN A 369 12.29 -10.83 24.40
CA GLN A 369 12.81 -10.20 25.62
C GLN A 369 14.34 -10.23 25.66
N ALA A 370 14.93 -11.35 25.22
CA ALA A 370 16.38 -11.51 25.11
C ALA A 370 17.04 -10.52 24.15
N VAL A 371 16.36 -10.08 23.08
CA VAL A 371 16.93 -9.06 22.19
C VAL A 371 16.91 -7.69 22.86
N CYS A 372 15.82 -7.32 23.52
CA CYS A 372 15.75 -6.06 24.26
C CYS A 372 16.79 -6.01 25.40
N GLU A 373 17.01 -7.13 26.09
CA GLU A 373 18.04 -7.23 27.13
C GLU A 373 19.46 -7.05 26.57
N ARG A 374 19.76 -7.61 25.39
CA ARG A 374 21.07 -7.41 24.73
C ARG A 374 21.33 -5.97 24.31
N GLU A 375 20.29 -5.21 23.98
CA GLU A 375 20.43 -3.77 23.71
C GLU A 375 20.82 -3.03 25.00
N LEU A 376 20.20 -3.39 26.13
CA LEU A 376 20.52 -2.81 27.43
C LEU A 376 21.90 -3.23 27.94
N ASP A 377 22.38 -4.42 27.58
CA ASP A 377 23.75 -4.85 27.87
C ASP A 377 24.79 -3.87 27.32
N SER A 378 24.53 -3.25 26.16
CA SER A 378 25.44 -2.25 25.58
C SER A 378 25.44 -0.90 26.33
N ILE A 379 24.44 -0.65 27.16
CA ILE A 379 24.28 0.58 27.95
C ILE A 379 24.73 0.36 29.40
N ALA A 380 24.66 -0.87 29.90
CA ALA A 380 24.94 -1.21 31.29
C ALA A 380 26.44 -1.16 31.62
N ASP A 381 26.86 -0.20 32.46
CA ASP A 381 28.17 -0.18 33.10
C ASP A 381 28.12 -0.93 34.44
N ILE A 382 28.31 -2.25 34.34
CA ILE A 382 28.30 -3.15 35.50
C ILE A 382 29.47 -2.83 36.46
N GLN A 383 30.62 -2.41 35.94
CA GLN A 383 31.79 -2.12 36.78
C GLN A 383 31.54 -0.88 37.65
N ARG A 384 31.01 0.19 37.07
CA ARG A 384 30.59 1.38 37.81
C ARG A 384 29.48 1.06 38.80
N GLY A 385 28.48 0.27 38.40
CA GLY A 385 27.42 -0.19 39.29
C GLY A 385 27.96 -0.93 40.52
N GLN A 386 28.91 -1.85 40.33
CA GLN A 386 29.55 -2.60 41.42
C GLN A 386 30.40 -1.73 42.35
N ARG A 387 31.02 -0.64 41.83
CA ARG A 387 31.73 0.35 42.64
C ARG A 387 30.75 1.21 43.46
N GLU A 388 29.74 1.77 42.82
CA GLU A 388 28.80 2.71 43.48
C GLU A 388 27.81 2.01 44.42
N LYS A 389 27.49 0.73 44.18
CA LYS A 389 26.57 -0.09 45.00
C LYS A 389 25.24 0.60 45.31
N LYS A 390 24.72 1.38 44.37
CA LYS A 390 23.40 2.01 44.48
C LYS A 390 22.31 1.02 44.07
N TYR A 391 21.33 0.81 44.94
CA TYR A 391 20.21 -0.11 44.69
C TYR A 391 18.88 0.63 44.66
N TYR A 392 17.96 0.14 43.85
CA TYR A 392 16.57 0.61 43.87
C TYR A 392 15.90 0.25 45.20
N ILE A 393 15.16 1.20 45.77
CA ILE A 393 14.43 1.02 47.03
C ILE A 393 12.97 0.68 46.69
N SER A 394 12.45 -0.41 47.24
CA SER A 394 11.03 -0.81 47.09
C SER A 394 10.59 -0.97 45.62
N ALA A 395 11.34 -1.77 44.85
CA ALA A 395 10.95 -2.08 43.48
C ALA A 395 9.60 -2.81 43.42
N PRO A 396 8.72 -2.48 42.45
CA PRO A 396 7.47 -3.21 42.27
C PRO A 396 7.72 -4.65 41.82
N ASP A 397 6.77 -5.55 42.11
CA ASP A 397 6.86 -6.97 41.71
C ASP A 397 6.59 -7.18 40.21
N VAL A 398 5.89 -6.24 39.57
CA VAL A 398 5.45 -6.31 38.18
C VAL A 398 5.74 -5.01 37.44
N CYS A 399 5.91 -5.11 36.12
CA CYS A 399 6.03 -3.95 35.25
C CYS A 399 4.75 -3.10 35.28
N ASP A 400 4.87 -1.78 35.38
CA ASP A 400 3.73 -0.88 35.47
C ASP A 400 2.83 -0.89 34.23
N ILE A 401 3.38 -1.26 33.07
CA ILE A 401 2.68 -1.26 31.78
C ILE A 401 2.08 -2.63 31.47
N CYS A 402 2.92 -3.65 31.21
CA CYS A 402 2.44 -4.96 30.77
C CYS A 402 2.09 -5.93 31.91
N LYS A 403 2.33 -5.54 33.17
CA LYS A 403 2.10 -6.35 34.38
C LYS A 403 2.87 -7.69 34.42
N ILE A 404 3.90 -7.87 33.58
CA ILE A 404 4.79 -9.03 33.69
C ILE A 404 5.58 -8.97 34.99
N THR A 405 5.80 -10.12 35.63
CA THR A 405 6.63 -10.18 36.83
C THR A 405 8.07 -9.80 36.53
N PHE A 406 8.65 -8.98 37.41
CA PHE A 406 10.07 -8.68 37.39
C PHE A 406 10.93 -9.83 37.90
N GLN A 407 10.33 -10.86 38.54
CA GLN A 407 11.03 -12.01 39.12
C GLN A 407 12.01 -12.69 38.15
N ASN A 408 11.62 -12.78 36.88
CA ASN A 408 12.38 -13.47 35.83
C ASN A 408 13.00 -12.48 34.81
N GLN A 409 13.10 -11.19 35.15
CA GLN A 409 13.69 -10.17 34.28
C GLN A 409 15.14 -9.92 34.67
N LYS A 410 16.02 -9.80 33.66
CA LYS A 410 17.42 -9.40 33.86
C LYS A 410 17.53 -7.93 34.30
N TYR A 411 16.73 -7.08 33.66
CA TYR A 411 16.75 -5.63 33.86
C TYR A 411 15.37 -5.09 34.26
N MET A 412 15.40 -4.02 35.04
CA MET A 412 14.28 -3.12 35.32
C MET A 412 14.72 -1.70 34.99
N ILE A 413 13.85 -0.92 34.37
CA ILE A 413 14.13 0.48 34.04
C ILE A 413 13.13 1.34 34.79
N ASP A 414 13.60 2.25 35.62
CA ASP A 414 12.76 3.32 36.16
C ASP A 414 12.98 4.57 35.30
N GLY A 415 11.97 5.06 34.61
CA GLY A 415 12.16 6.19 33.72
C GLY A 415 10.89 6.77 33.12
N ALA A 416 11.05 7.93 32.47
CA ALA A 416 9.94 8.67 31.89
C ALA A 416 9.39 7.98 30.63
N MET A 417 8.07 8.02 30.45
CA MET A 417 7.39 7.57 29.24
C MET A 417 7.31 8.68 28.18
N LYS A 418 7.47 8.31 26.90
CA LYS A 418 7.53 9.22 25.72
C LYS A 418 6.31 10.13 25.57
N HIS A 419 5.11 9.66 25.95
CA HIS A 419 3.85 10.30 25.56
C HIS A 419 3.33 11.31 26.59
N ASN A 420 3.69 11.16 27.86
CA ASN A 420 3.15 11.98 28.95
C ASN A 420 4.21 12.35 30.01
N GLY A 421 5.46 11.95 29.83
CA GLY A 421 6.55 12.20 30.79
C GLY A 421 6.37 11.52 32.15
N THR A 422 5.34 10.70 32.35
CA THR A 422 5.08 10.03 33.63
C THR A 422 6.14 8.96 33.87
N GLY A 423 6.69 8.92 35.08
CA GLY A 423 7.65 7.89 35.49
C GLY A 423 6.99 6.52 35.62
N ALA A 424 7.70 5.46 35.21
CA ALA A 424 7.24 4.09 35.33
C ALA A 424 8.41 3.11 35.48
N CYS A 425 8.20 2.06 36.28
CA CYS A 425 9.05 0.88 36.34
C CYS A 425 8.67 -0.08 35.20
N MET A 426 9.56 -0.17 34.21
CA MET A 426 9.34 -0.87 32.95
C MET A 426 10.24 -2.11 32.82
N CYS A 427 9.70 -3.17 32.21
CA CYS A 427 10.51 -4.26 31.69
C CYS A 427 11.24 -3.83 30.39
N PRO A 428 12.28 -4.55 29.93
CA PRO A 428 13.03 -4.18 28.72
C PRO A 428 12.18 -3.96 27.47
N LYS A 429 11.10 -4.75 27.31
CA LYS A 429 10.15 -4.57 26.21
C LYS A 429 9.35 -3.28 26.34
N CYS A 430 8.75 -3.05 27.50
CA CYS A 430 7.95 -1.85 27.75
C CYS A 430 8.80 -0.59 27.67
N PHE A 431 10.05 -0.62 28.15
CA PHE A 431 10.99 0.50 28.01
C PHE A 431 11.30 0.79 26.54
N ARG A 432 11.58 -0.21 25.71
CA ARG A 432 11.80 0.00 24.27
C ARG A 432 10.62 0.70 23.60
N LEU A 433 9.40 0.25 23.90
CA LEU A 433 8.19 0.78 23.29
C LEU A 433 7.85 2.18 23.81
N HIS A 434 7.83 2.35 25.13
CA HIS A 434 7.24 3.52 25.79
C HIS A 434 8.26 4.43 26.47
N GLY A 435 9.48 3.98 26.74
CA GLY A 435 10.49 4.73 27.51
C GLY A 435 11.28 5.75 26.69
N THR A 436 11.55 6.91 27.28
CA THR A 436 12.20 8.05 26.60
C THR A 436 13.69 7.82 26.34
N GLY A 437 14.42 7.27 27.31
CA GLY A 437 15.86 7.02 27.23
C GLY A 437 16.46 6.59 28.57
N ILE A 438 17.77 6.31 28.59
CA ILE A 438 18.55 6.06 29.82
C ILE A 438 19.55 7.20 29.97
N GLY A 439 19.54 7.85 31.13
CA GLY A 439 20.33 9.05 31.42
C GLY A 439 19.92 9.68 32.73
N TRP A 440 20.79 10.51 33.31
CA TRP A 440 20.44 11.28 34.50
C TRP A 440 19.22 12.17 34.23
N GLY A 441 18.24 12.15 35.13
CA GLY A 441 16.97 12.85 34.96
C GLY A 441 16.01 12.30 33.88
N ILE A 442 16.40 11.24 33.14
CA ILE A 442 15.59 10.67 32.04
C ILE A 442 15.14 9.24 32.36
N GLY A 443 16.05 8.39 32.81
CA GLY A 443 15.76 7.02 33.17
C GLY A 443 16.99 6.25 33.67
N GLN A 444 16.78 5.42 34.68
CA GLN A 444 17.80 4.63 35.35
C GLN A 444 17.63 3.14 35.02
N LEU A 445 18.73 2.49 34.63
CA LEU A 445 18.77 1.07 34.31
C LEU A 445 19.28 0.28 35.50
N TYR A 446 18.51 -0.71 35.94
CA TYR A 446 18.85 -1.56 37.07
C TYR A 446 18.99 -3.03 36.67
N LEU A 447 20.09 -3.66 37.10
CA LEU A 447 20.39 -5.08 36.93
C LEU A 447 19.92 -5.88 38.16
N ARG A 448 19.23 -7.00 37.94
CA ARG A 448 18.82 -7.90 39.03
C ARG A 448 20.03 -8.63 39.60
N GLN A 449 20.27 -8.51 40.91
CA GLN A 449 21.30 -9.25 41.64
C GLN A 449 20.83 -9.59 43.06
N ASN A 450 20.86 -10.87 43.44
CA ASN A 450 20.48 -11.34 44.78
C ASN A 450 19.14 -10.77 45.28
N ASN A 451 18.13 -10.78 44.41
CA ASN A 451 16.79 -10.23 44.66
C ASN A 451 16.73 -8.70 44.90
N ARG A 452 17.79 -7.96 44.53
CA ARG A 452 17.85 -6.49 44.52
C ARG A 452 18.14 -5.97 43.12
N TRP A 453 17.97 -4.66 42.93
CA TRP A 453 18.13 -3.97 41.65
C TRP A 453 19.30 -3.00 41.72
N LEU A 454 20.46 -3.38 41.15
CA LEU A 454 21.68 -2.59 41.15
C LEU A 454 21.66 -1.57 40.00
N LEU A 455 21.90 -0.29 40.27
CA LEU A 455 22.02 0.74 39.24
C LEU A 455 23.24 0.46 38.34
N VAL A 456 23.01 0.32 37.04
CA VAL A 456 24.05 0.05 36.05
C VAL A 456 23.98 0.99 34.83
N GLY A 457 23.06 1.96 34.80
CA GLY A 457 23.00 2.96 33.73
C GLY A 457 22.11 4.13 34.12
N GLY A 458 22.36 5.31 33.54
CA GLY A 458 21.67 6.56 33.93
C GLY A 458 22.18 7.14 35.25
N PHE A 459 23.48 6.98 35.53
CA PHE A 459 24.13 7.48 36.75
C PHE A 459 24.03 9.01 36.88
N CYS A 460 24.07 9.51 38.11
CA CYS A 460 24.25 10.94 38.39
C CYS A 460 25.66 11.39 37.96
N ASN A 461 25.75 12.54 37.30
CA ASN A 461 27.01 13.18 36.92
C ASN A 461 27.28 14.35 37.87
N TYR A 462 27.91 14.06 39.01
CA TYR A 462 28.31 15.06 40.02
C TYR A 462 29.58 15.85 39.64
N GLU A 463 29.83 16.15 38.35
CA GLU A 463 31.01 16.96 37.96
C GLU A 463 30.67 18.42 37.58
N GLU A 464 29.40 18.85 37.64
CA GLU A 464 29.01 20.24 37.30
C GLU A 464 28.34 21.06 38.41
N ASP A 465 27.91 20.47 39.54
CA ASP A 465 27.16 21.19 40.60
C ASP A 465 28.01 21.70 41.79
N GLU A 466 29.32 21.45 41.87
CA GLU A 466 30.16 22.02 42.95
C GLU A 466 30.51 23.52 42.74
N ARG A 467 29.81 24.23 41.84
CA ARG A 467 30.01 25.67 41.60
C ARG A 467 28.82 26.57 41.95
N GLU A 468 27.73 26.04 42.47
CA GLU A 468 26.54 26.86 42.80
C GLU A 468 26.21 26.98 44.29
N ASP A 469 26.93 26.30 45.19
CA ASP A 469 26.61 26.31 46.63
C ASP A 469 27.59 27.12 47.52
N GLU A 470 28.23 28.17 46.98
CA GLU A 470 28.78 29.27 47.79
C GLU A 470 28.39 30.62 47.19
N MET A 471 27.09 30.92 47.19
CA MET A 471 26.64 32.30 47.05
C MET A 471 26.61 32.93 48.44
N ASP A 472 27.53 33.86 48.70
CA ASP A 472 27.69 34.48 50.00
C ASP A 472 26.40 35.17 50.49
N GLU A 473 26.17 35.14 51.81
CA GLU A 473 24.99 35.75 52.44
C GLU A 473 24.88 37.26 52.13
N GLU A 474 25.98 37.91 51.79
CA GLU A 474 26.06 39.34 51.47
C GLU A 474 25.45 39.64 50.09
N THR A 475 25.61 38.73 49.13
CA THR A 475 25.06 38.80 47.77
C THR A 475 23.56 38.52 47.78
N ILE A 476 23.08 37.63 48.66
CA ILE A 476 21.64 37.39 48.87
C ILE A 476 20.97 38.63 49.48
N LEU A 477 21.59 39.27 50.47
CA LEU A 477 21.09 40.51 51.08
C LEU A 477 21.05 41.68 50.07
N GLN A 478 22.08 41.83 49.23
CA GLN A 478 22.09 42.84 48.17
C GLN A 478 21.04 42.57 47.08
N LEU A 479 20.77 41.32 46.72
CA LEU A 479 19.70 40.97 45.78
C LEU A 479 18.32 41.26 46.36
N MET A 480 18.10 40.98 47.65
CA MET A 480 16.83 41.25 48.33
C MET A 480 16.52 42.76 48.43
N ASP A 481 17.52 43.60 48.72
CA ASP A 481 17.35 45.06 48.73
C ASP A 481 17.16 45.65 47.32
N SER A 482 17.71 45.00 46.27
CA SER A 482 17.53 45.44 44.88
C SER A 482 16.16 45.10 44.29
N LEU A 483 15.53 44.01 44.76
CA LEU A 483 14.24 43.52 44.29
C LEU A 483 13.05 44.18 45.02
N PHE A 484 13.28 44.78 46.18
CA PHE A 484 12.25 45.46 46.96
C PHE A 484 12.70 46.84 47.47
N PRO A 485 12.80 47.86 46.61
CA PRO A 485 13.03 49.23 47.06
C PRO A 485 11.79 49.78 47.77
N PHE A 486 11.84 49.76 49.11
CA PHE A 486 11.08 50.52 50.13
C PHE A 486 9.60 50.90 49.90
N ALA A 487 8.78 50.48 50.88
CA ALA A 487 7.81 51.34 51.58
C ALA A 487 7.67 50.73 53.00
N GLN A 488 8.32 51.20 54.06
CA GLN A 488 8.19 52.51 54.69
C GLN A 488 6.85 53.19 54.36
N GLU A 489 5.85 53.01 55.22
CA GLU A 489 5.57 54.02 56.25
C GLU A 489 4.34 53.65 57.10
N GLN A 490 4.47 53.96 58.39
CA GLN A 490 3.51 53.96 59.51
C GLN A 490 3.30 52.66 60.30
#